data_AF-A0A5S9MCG1-F1
#
_entry.id   AF-A0A5S9MCG1-F1
#
_cell.length_a   1.000
_cell.length_b   1.000
_cell.length_c   1.000
_cell.angle_alpha   90.00
_cell.angle_beta   90.00
_cell.angle_gamma   90.00
#
_symmetry.space_group_name_H-M   'P 1'
#
loop_
_entity.id
_entity.type
_entity.pdbx_description
1 polymer ?
#
loop_
_entity_poly.entity_id
_entity_poly.type
_entity_poly.pdbx_seq_one_letter_code
_entity_poly.pdbx_strand_id
1 'polypeptide(L)'
;MVFLARVGAYYHDIGKTKRPQYFIENQMNIDNPHDKLSPQLSKNIIIAHTTDGADMLREKKFPEELVDIAEQHHGKSLLKFFFTIRRKSVMIR
;
A
#
# COMPACT_ATOMS: atom_id res chain seq x y z
N MET A 1 21.61 -9.34 10.55
CA MET A 1 20.90 -8.70 9.41
C MET A 1 20.00 -9.64 8.61
N VAL A 2 20.45 -10.80 8.12
CA VAL A 2 19.68 -11.62 7.16
C VAL A 2 18.30 -12.08 7.68
N PHE A 3 18.20 -12.40 8.98
CA PHE A 3 16.93 -12.87 9.57
C PHE A 3 15.85 -11.77 9.61
N LEU A 4 16.19 -10.56 10.06
CA LEU A 4 15.25 -9.44 10.11
C LEU A 4 14.75 -9.06 8.71
N ALA A 5 15.65 -9.01 7.72
CA ALA A 5 15.27 -8.73 6.34
C ALA A 5 14.30 -9.79 5.78
N ARG A 6 14.54 -11.08 6.07
CA ARG A 6 13.67 -12.18 5.64
C ARG A 6 12.29 -12.08 6.28
N VAL A 7 12.23 -11.90 7.61
CA VAL A 7 10.94 -11.81 8.32
C VAL A 7 10.21 -10.52 7.94
N GLY A 8 10.91 -9.40 7.81
CA GLY A 8 10.37 -8.14 7.34
C GLY A 8 9.72 -8.26 5.96
N ALA A 9 10.37 -8.96 5.02
CA ALA A 9 9.81 -9.19 3.69
C ALA A 9 8.47 -9.95 3.72
N TYR A 10 8.25 -10.86 4.69
CA TYR A 10 6.98 -11.57 4.84
C TYR A 10 5.83 -10.66 5.30
N TYR A 11 6.11 -9.62 6.08
CA TYR A 11 5.09 -8.82 6.74
C TYR A 11 4.96 -7.38 6.23
N HIS A 12 5.91 -6.88 5.43
CA HIS A 12 5.91 -5.48 5.01
C HIS A 12 4.60 -5.04 4.32
N ASP A 13 3.98 -5.96 3.57
CA ASP A 13 2.76 -5.73 2.79
C ASP A 13 1.47 -6.22 3.49
N ILE A 14 1.51 -6.59 4.77
CA ILE A 14 0.36 -7.21 5.47
C ILE A 14 -0.91 -6.35 5.44
N GLY A 15 -0.79 -5.02 5.42
CA GLY A 15 -1.97 -4.13 5.36
C GLY A 15 -2.80 -4.28 4.07
N LYS A 16 -2.24 -4.86 3.00
CA LYS A 16 -2.98 -5.15 1.77
C LYS A 16 -4.13 -6.14 2.01
N THR A 17 -4.03 -6.98 3.04
CA THR A 17 -5.09 -7.96 3.37
C THR A 17 -6.38 -7.31 3.83
N LYS A 18 -6.40 -6.03 4.23
CA LYS A 18 -7.65 -5.32 4.54
C LYS A 18 -8.51 -5.11 3.29
N ARG A 19 -7.89 -4.93 2.13
CA ARG A 19 -8.55 -4.56 0.86
C ARG A 19 -7.84 -5.20 -0.34
N PRO A 20 -7.74 -6.54 -0.39
CA PRO A 20 -6.85 -7.25 -1.33
C PRO A 20 -7.14 -6.94 -2.79
N GLN A 21 -8.41 -6.79 -3.17
CA GLN A 21 -8.85 -6.53 -4.55
C GLN A 21 -8.32 -5.22 -5.16
N TYR A 22 -7.84 -4.29 -4.34
CA TYR A 22 -7.25 -3.02 -4.80
C TYR A 22 -5.74 -3.13 -5.09
N PHE A 23 -5.16 -4.32 -5.03
CA PHE A 23 -3.76 -4.55 -5.35
C PHE A 23 -3.67 -5.49 -6.55
N ILE A 24 -2.90 -5.09 -7.55
CA ILE A 24 -2.87 -5.74 -8.88
C ILE A 24 -2.47 -7.21 -8.79
N GLU A 25 -1.59 -7.57 -7.86
CA GLU A 25 -1.15 -8.94 -7.61
C GLU A 25 -2.28 -9.88 -7.16
N ASN A 26 -3.40 -9.32 -6.67
CA ASN A 26 -4.56 -10.08 -6.21
C ASN A 26 -5.74 -10.02 -7.19
N GLN A 27 -5.59 -9.32 -8.32
CA GLN A 27 -6.65 -9.16 -9.32
C GLN A 27 -6.63 -10.30 -10.35
N MET A 28 -7.00 -11.51 -9.90
CA MET A 28 -7.12 -12.67 -10.79
C MET A 28 -8.54 -12.76 -11.34
N ASN A 29 -8.71 -12.63 -12.66
CA ASN A 29 -10.00 -12.72 -13.36
C ASN A 29 -11.08 -11.73 -12.88
N ILE A 30 -10.69 -10.55 -12.41
CA ILE A 30 -11.62 -9.47 -12.04
C ILE A 30 -11.25 -8.17 -12.74
N ASP A 31 -12.25 -7.32 -12.99
CA ASP A 31 -12.02 -5.96 -13.45
C ASP A 31 -11.28 -5.15 -12.39
N ASN A 32 -10.39 -4.25 -12.82
CA ASN A 32 -9.64 -3.40 -11.90
C ASN A 32 -10.59 -2.41 -11.19
N PRO A 33 -10.78 -2.50 -9.86
CA PRO A 33 -11.67 -1.61 -9.14
C PRO A 33 -11.21 -0.14 -9.19
N HIS A 34 -9.93 0.13 -9.45
CA HIS A 34 -9.42 1.50 -9.60
C HIS A 34 -9.98 2.25 -10.81
N ASP A 35 -10.50 1.55 -11.83
CA ASP A 35 -11.10 2.18 -13.01
C ASP A 35 -12.41 2.90 -12.68
N LYS A 36 -13.06 2.51 -11.57
CA LYS A 36 -14.30 3.10 -11.07
C LYS A 36 -14.06 4.15 -9.98
N LEU A 37 -12.81 4.36 -9.57
CA LEU A 37 -12.44 5.26 -8.47
C LEU A 37 -11.75 6.53 -8.98
N SER A 38 -11.88 7.61 -8.19
CA SER A 38 -11.06 8.80 -8.45
C SER A 38 -9.58 8.49 -8.21
N PRO A 39 -8.65 9.11 -8.97
CA PRO A 39 -7.21 8.93 -8.76
C PRO A 39 -6.76 9.24 -7.32
N GLN A 40 -7.44 10.18 -6.65
CA GLN A 40 -7.15 10.54 -5.27
C GLN A 40 -7.56 9.43 -4.29
N LEU A 41 -8.73 8.84 -4.47
CA LEU A 41 -9.19 7.75 -3.64
C LEU A 41 -8.34 6.49 -3.83
N SER A 42 -8.00 6.16 -5.08
CA SER A 42 -7.07 5.09 -5.41
C SER A 42 -5.71 5.27 -4.73
N LYS A 43 -5.15 6.49 -4.80
CA LYS A 43 -3.91 6.84 -4.08
C LYS A 43 -4.06 6.64 -2.57
N ASN A 44 -5.17 7.08 -1.97
CA ASN A 44 -5.38 6.95 -0.53
C ASN A 44 -5.46 5.49 -0.09
N ILE A 45 -6.15 4.64 -0.85
CA ILE A 45 -6.23 3.20 -0.58
C ILE A 45 -4.84 2.57 -0.64
N ILE A 46 -4.07 2.88 -1.69
CA ILE A 46 -2.73 2.33 -1.85
C ILE A 46 -1.79 2.85 -0.79
N ILE A 47 -1.86 4.11 -0.34
CA ILE A 47 -0.96 4.59 0.73
C ILE A 47 -1.36 4.01 2.09
N ALA A 48 -2.66 3.83 2.34
CA ALA A 48 -3.15 3.36 3.63
C ALA A 48 -2.66 1.96 4.02
N HIS A 49 -2.20 1.12 3.09
CA HIS A 49 -1.76 -0.23 3.45
C HIS A 49 -0.52 -0.24 4.36
N THR A 50 0.36 0.77 4.30
CA THR A 50 1.53 0.82 5.19
C THR A 50 1.10 1.10 6.63
N THR A 51 0.23 2.10 6.83
CA THR A 51 -0.37 2.43 8.14
C THR A 51 -1.27 1.30 8.65
N ASP A 52 -2.12 0.74 7.79
CA ASP A 52 -2.99 -0.38 8.14
C ASP A 52 -2.16 -1.60 8.56
N GLY A 53 -1.05 -1.87 7.88
CA GLY A 53 -0.15 -2.97 8.22
C GLY A 53 0.58 -2.75 9.54
N ALA A 54 1.09 -1.55 9.78
CA ALA A 54 1.74 -1.18 11.04
C ALA A 54 0.78 -1.33 12.24
N ASP A 55 -0.45 -0.84 12.11
CA ASP A 55 -1.46 -0.96 13.15
C ASP A 55 -1.81 -2.42 13.44
N MET A 56 -1.99 -3.24 12.40
CA MET A 56 -2.22 -4.68 12.57
C MET A 56 -1.08 -5.39 13.31
N LEU A 57 0.17 -5.03 13.02
CA LEU A 57 1.33 -5.61 13.69
C LEU A 57 1.41 -5.16 15.16
N ARG A 58 1.13 -3.89 15.45
CA ARG A 58 1.07 -3.34 16.83
C ARG A 58 -0.02 -4.03 17.65
N GLU A 59 -1.22 -4.20 17.10
CA GLU A 59 -2.32 -4.91 17.76
C GLU A 59 -1.95 -6.35 18.13
N LYS A 60 -1.14 -7.01 17.29
CA LYS A 60 -0.65 -8.38 17.51
C LYS A 60 0.64 -8.43 18.34
N LYS A 61 1.13 -7.30 18.84
CA LYS A 61 2.33 -7.17 19.67
C LYS A 61 3.59 -7.72 18.99
N PHE A 62 3.72 -7.48 17.68
CA PHE A 62 4.96 -7.77 16.96
C PHE A 62 6.09 -6.83 17.40
N PRO A 63 7.37 -7.22 17.22
CA PRO A 63 8.52 -6.35 17.45
C PRO A 63 8.43 -5.04 16.66
N GLU A 64 8.86 -3.94 17.26
CA GLU A 64 8.78 -2.59 16.65
C GLU A 64 9.56 -2.53 15.33
N GLU A 65 10.66 -3.28 15.20
CA GLU A 65 11.44 -3.32 13.96
C GLU A 65 10.62 -3.85 12.77
N LEU A 66 9.64 -4.75 13.00
CA LEU A 66 8.75 -5.23 11.95
C LEU A 66 7.62 -4.24 11.66
N VAL A 67 7.15 -3.55 12.69
CA VAL A 67 6.18 -2.44 12.55
C VAL A 67 6.78 -1.33 11.69
N ASP A 68 8.01 -0.92 11.99
CA ASP A 68 8.76 0.08 11.23
C ASP A 68 8.97 -0.32 9.78
N ILE A 69 9.31 -1.59 9.51
CA ILE A 69 9.44 -2.09 8.14
C ILE A 69 8.11 -1.96 7.39
N ALA A 70 6.99 -2.36 8.00
CA ALA A 70 5.68 -2.22 7.37
C ALA A 70 5.29 -0.75 7.14
N GLU A 71 5.61 0.15 8.07
CA GLU A 71 5.28 1.58 7.96
C GLU A 71 6.14 2.32 6.93
N GLN A 72 7.44 1.98 6.85
CA GLN A 72 8.45 2.79 6.16
C GLN A 72 8.92 2.24 4.82
N HIS A 73 8.55 1.01 4.40
CA HIS A 73 9.14 0.39 3.20
C HIS A 73 8.90 1.15 1.89
N HIS A 74 7.88 2.01 1.81
CA HIS A 74 7.69 2.95 0.70
C HIS A 74 8.28 4.34 0.94
N GLY A 75 8.63 4.68 2.18
CA GLY A 75 9.16 5.97 2.59
C GLY A 75 8.29 7.13 2.10
N LYS A 76 8.92 8.12 1.46
CA LYS A 76 8.25 9.28 0.84
C LYS A 76 8.10 9.13 -0.68
N SER A 77 8.11 7.89 -1.18
CA SER A 77 8.06 7.62 -2.62
C SER A 77 6.78 8.16 -3.24
N LEU A 78 6.91 8.88 -4.35
CA LEU A 78 5.77 9.42 -5.08
C LEU A 78 5.07 8.28 -5.83
N LEU A 79 3.76 8.11 -5.62
CA LEU A 79 2.90 7.28 -6.48
C LEU A 79 2.79 7.93 -7.88
N LYS A 80 3.80 7.67 -8.73
CA LYS A 80 3.98 8.33 -10.04
C LYS A 80 2.78 8.19 -10.96
N PHE A 81 2.16 7.00 -11.02
CA PHE A 81 1.01 6.74 -11.89
C PHE A 81 -0.18 7.65 -11.58
N PHE A 82 -0.64 7.64 -10.31
CA PHE A 82 -1.76 8.47 -9.88
C PHE A 82 -1.44 9.96 -9.83
N PHE A 83 -0.18 10.33 -9.58
CA PHE A 83 0.27 11.72 -9.68
C PHE A 83 0.14 12.25 -11.12
N THR A 84 0.57 11.48 -12.11
CA THR A 84 0.48 11.84 -13.53
C THR A 84 -0.97 11.96 -14.00
N ILE A 85 -1.84 11.00 -13.61
CA ILE A 85 -3.27 11.06 -13.95
C ILE A 85 -3.92 12.30 -13.34
N ARG A 86 -3.65 12.60 -12.07
CA ARG A 86 -4.17 13.82 -11.42
C ARG A 86 -3.75 15.09 -12.16
N ARG A 87 -2.49 15.20 -12.57
CA ARG A 87 -2.00 16.38 -13.33
C ARG A 87 -2.70 16.52 -14.68
N LYS A 88 -2.95 15.42 -15.40
CA LYS A 88 -3.71 15.46 -16.65
C LYS A 88 -5.16 15.89 -16.42
N SER A 89 -5.86 15.37 -15.42
CA SER A 89 -7.24 15.78 -15.13
C SER A 89 -7.39 17.25 -14.70
N VAL A 90 -6.37 17.84 -14.07
CA VAL A 90 -6.36 19.27 -13.69
C VAL A 90 -6.00 20.18 -14.86
N MET A 91 -5.20 19.70 -15.82
CA MET A 91 -4.79 20.47 -17.00
C MET A 91 -5.82 20.44 -18.13
N ILE A 92 -6.80 19.54 -18.07
CA ILE A 92 -7.92 19.40 -19.03
C ILE A 92 -9.20 20.09 -18.48
N ARG A 93 -9.08 20.87 -17.40
CA ARG A 93 -10.12 21.78 -16.90
C ARG A 93 -9.66 23.22 -17.08
#